data_AF-A0A932DBY7-F1
#
_entry.id   AF-A0A932DBY7-F1
#
_cell.length_a   1.000
_cell.length_b   1.000
_cell.length_c   1.000
_cell.angle_alpha   90.00
_cell.angle_beta   90.00
_cell.angle_gamma   90.00
#
_symmetry.space_group_name_H-M   'P 1'
#
loop_
_entity.id
_entity.type
_entity.pdbx_description
1 polymer ?
#
loop_
_entity_poly.entity_id
_entity_poly.type
_entity_poly.pdbx_seq_one_letter_code
_entity_poly.pdbx_strand_id
1 'polypeptide(L)'
;MARKLRVQYPGAIYHVMNRGDRREPIFKDDADRQRFLETFGEACAKAGWQVHAYCLMENHFHLVVETPQANLVAGMKWFLSTYTSRFIRRHKLFGHLFSGRYKALIVDGSGDGYLRTVCDYVHLNPVRAKLLTDEQPLSDYAWSSYPAYLQAPSKRPAWLRVDRLLGELGIGRDDAGGRRRFTEAMEERRGRDEPGEWKVVRRGWFLGGAALKEQLLEQMAGTVSQHHGGEEKVETAEQKAGRNLAAELRERGWTEVELEQRRKTDATKVEIARRLRRETVMTLDSIAERLRMGCRHTVANCLKGGRNQQ
;
A
#
# COMPACT_ATOMS: atom_id res chain seq x y z
N MET A 1 -15.40 -5.80 21.42
CA MET A 1 -15.46 -6.87 20.38
C MET A 1 -14.07 -7.35 20.07
N ALA A 2 -13.88 -8.67 20.00
CA ALA A 2 -12.62 -9.28 19.58
C ALA A 2 -12.23 -8.81 18.17
N ARG A 3 -10.96 -8.44 18.01
CA ARG A 3 -10.43 -7.91 16.75
C ARG A 3 -10.31 -9.03 15.72
N LYS A 4 -10.96 -8.89 14.55
CA LYS A 4 -10.67 -9.77 13.41
C LYS A 4 -9.19 -9.63 13.02
N LEU A 5 -8.49 -10.77 13.00
CA LEU A 5 -7.14 -10.92 12.48
C LEU A 5 -7.11 -10.59 10.99
N ARG A 6 -6.02 -9.95 10.55
CA ARG A 6 -5.77 -9.72 9.12
C ARG A 6 -4.92 -10.87 8.61
N VAL A 7 -5.53 -11.71 7.79
CA VAL A 7 -4.84 -12.78 7.08
C VAL A 7 -3.84 -12.16 6.11
N GLN A 8 -2.63 -12.70 6.08
CA GLN A 8 -1.58 -12.27 5.16
C GLN A 8 -0.77 -13.49 4.71
N TYR A 9 -0.51 -13.59 3.41
CA TYR A 9 0.34 -14.61 2.82
C TYR A 9 1.07 -14.02 1.58
N PRO A 10 2.20 -14.59 1.15
CA PRO A 10 2.91 -14.16 -0.07
C PRO A 10 2.01 -14.25 -1.31
N GLY A 11 2.04 -13.22 -2.16
CA GLY A 11 1.21 -13.14 -3.37
C GLY A 11 -0.26 -12.75 -3.14
N ALA A 12 -0.67 -12.48 -1.89
CA ALA A 12 -2.03 -12.08 -1.59
C ALA A 12 -2.42 -10.75 -2.26
N ILE A 13 -3.66 -10.67 -2.77
CA ILE A 13 -4.25 -9.45 -3.31
C ILE A 13 -5.29 -8.92 -2.33
N TYR A 14 -5.30 -7.60 -2.13
CA TYR A 14 -6.24 -6.93 -1.24
C TYR A 14 -6.91 -5.75 -1.91
N HIS A 15 -8.21 -5.62 -1.69
CA HIS A 15 -8.89 -4.32 -1.80
C HIS A 15 -8.85 -3.60 -0.46
N VAL A 16 -8.07 -2.53 -0.43
CA VAL A 16 -7.83 -1.71 0.75
C VAL A 16 -8.59 -0.40 0.63
N MET A 17 -9.28 -0.03 1.70
CA MET A 17 -9.98 1.26 1.78
C MET A 17 -9.90 1.86 3.17
N ASN A 18 -9.78 3.18 3.25
CA ASN A 18 -9.89 3.94 4.49
C ASN A 18 -10.61 5.27 4.23
N ARG A 19 -11.20 5.83 5.28
CA ARG A 19 -12.04 7.03 5.22
C ARG A 19 -11.65 8.04 6.30
N GLY A 20 -11.84 9.31 6.00
CA GLY A 20 -11.57 10.42 6.90
C GLY A 20 -12.40 10.35 8.18
N ASP A 21 -11.83 10.77 9.31
CA ASP A 21 -12.57 10.90 10.56
C ASP A 21 -13.82 11.76 10.32
N ARG A 22 -14.96 11.34 10.89
CA ARG A 22 -16.27 12.01 10.67
C ARG A 22 -16.66 12.21 9.19
N ARG A 23 -16.08 11.43 8.27
CA ARG A 23 -16.23 11.56 6.80
C ARG A 23 -15.69 12.88 6.24
N GLU A 24 -14.82 13.56 6.98
CA GLU A 24 -14.15 14.77 6.53
C GLU A 24 -13.20 14.49 5.35
N PRO A 25 -12.89 15.51 4.53
CA PRO A 25 -11.93 15.39 3.44
C PRO A 25 -10.56 14.91 3.95
N ILE A 26 -10.03 13.86 3.32
CA ILE A 26 -8.64 13.42 3.50
C ILE A 26 -7.71 14.03 2.45
N PHE A 27 -8.28 14.72 1.45
CA PHE A 27 -7.61 15.56 0.48
C PHE A 27 -8.36 16.90 0.41
N LYS A 28 -7.72 18.01 0.80
CA LYS A 28 -8.32 19.34 0.66
C LYS A 28 -8.07 19.94 -0.72
N ASP A 29 -7.00 19.52 -1.36
CA ASP A 29 -6.57 19.99 -2.67
C ASP A 29 -5.86 18.87 -3.44
N ASP A 30 -5.54 19.15 -4.71
CA ASP A 30 -4.80 18.22 -5.58
C ASP A 30 -3.37 17.97 -5.12
N ALA A 31 -2.77 18.92 -4.37
CA ALA A 31 -1.46 18.70 -3.79
C ALA A 31 -1.50 17.64 -2.68
N ASP A 32 -2.62 17.48 -1.95
CA ASP A 32 -2.80 16.39 -1.00
C ASP A 32 -2.90 15.04 -1.71
N ARG A 33 -3.63 14.97 -2.81
CA ARG A 33 -3.75 13.76 -3.63
C ARG A 33 -2.41 13.35 -4.23
N GLN A 34 -1.65 14.32 -4.73
CA GLN A 34 -0.29 14.10 -5.23
C GLN A 34 0.65 13.60 -4.13
N ARG A 35 0.67 14.25 -2.96
CA ARG A 35 1.44 13.77 -1.79
C ARG A 35 1.03 12.37 -1.35
N PHE A 36 -0.24 12.02 -1.45
CA PHE A 36 -0.71 10.67 -1.14
C PHE A 36 -0.11 9.64 -2.10
N LEU A 37 -0.16 9.88 -3.41
CA LEU A 37 0.41 8.99 -4.42
C LEU A 37 1.94 8.88 -4.29
N GLU A 38 2.64 9.97 -3.98
CA GLU A 38 4.08 9.95 -3.69
C GLU A 38 4.40 9.10 -2.46
N THR A 39 3.68 9.34 -1.35
CA THR A 39 3.85 8.56 -0.12
C THR A 39 3.50 7.09 -0.35
N PHE A 40 2.49 6.81 -1.19
CA PHE A 40 2.08 5.46 -1.52
C PHE A 40 3.12 4.75 -2.40
N GLY A 41 3.72 5.46 -3.36
CA GLY A 41 4.84 4.96 -4.15
C GLY A 41 6.06 4.62 -3.29
N GLU A 42 6.38 5.46 -2.30
CA GLU A 42 7.42 5.14 -1.29
C GLU A 42 7.06 3.85 -0.53
N ALA A 43 5.80 3.68 -0.12
CA ALA A 43 5.36 2.46 0.57
C ALA A 43 5.52 1.22 -0.33
N CYS A 44 5.14 1.33 -1.60
CA CYS A 44 5.27 0.24 -2.58
C CYS A 44 6.74 -0.14 -2.78
N ALA A 45 7.64 0.83 -2.96
CA ALA A 45 9.07 0.56 -3.10
C ALA A 45 9.69 -0.09 -1.84
N LYS A 46 9.23 0.33 -0.66
CA LYS A 46 9.72 -0.22 0.62
C LYS A 46 9.24 -1.64 0.85
N ALA A 47 7.96 -1.90 0.61
CA ALA A 47 7.31 -3.18 0.90
C ALA A 47 7.33 -4.16 -0.28
N GLY A 48 7.76 -3.72 -1.47
CA GLY A 48 7.75 -4.51 -2.70
C GLY A 48 6.34 -4.74 -3.26
N TRP A 49 5.39 -3.86 -2.96
CA TRP A 49 4.00 -4.03 -3.42
C TRP A 49 3.85 -3.73 -4.90
N GLN A 50 2.88 -4.40 -5.50
CA GLN A 50 2.39 -4.15 -6.85
C GLN A 50 0.94 -3.70 -6.76
N VAL A 51 0.53 -2.77 -7.61
CA VAL A 51 -0.81 -2.16 -7.54
C VAL A 51 -1.53 -2.41 -8.86
N HIS A 52 -2.76 -2.91 -8.79
CA HIS A 52 -3.58 -3.16 -9.98
C HIS A 52 -4.56 -2.02 -10.25
N ALA A 53 -5.08 -1.39 -9.20
CA ALA A 53 -5.95 -0.23 -9.35
C ALA A 53 -5.89 0.68 -8.12
N TYR A 54 -6.13 1.97 -8.31
CA TYR A 54 -6.43 2.90 -7.23
C TYR A 54 -7.48 3.93 -7.66
N CYS A 55 -8.19 4.49 -6.68
CA CYS A 55 -9.06 5.64 -6.83
C CYS A 55 -9.06 6.47 -5.55
N LEU A 56 -8.73 7.75 -5.66
CA LEU A 56 -8.74 8.71 -4.56
C LEU A 56 -10.02 9.52 -4.65
N MET A 57 -10.84 9.48 -3.61
CA MET A 57 -12.06 10.28 -3.46
C MET A 57 -11.80 11.35 -2.40
N GLU A 58 -12.63 12.39 -2.31
CA GLU A 58 -12.41 13.49 -1.36
C GLU A 58 -12.17 13.03 0.09
N ASN A 59 -13.02 12.14 0.62
CA ASN A 59 -12.95 11.67 2.01
C ASN A 59 -12.50 10.22 2.19
N HIS A 60 -12.15 9.50 1.12
CA HIS A 60 -11.71 8.11 1.21
C HIS A 60 -10.88 7.70 0.00
N PHE A 61 -10.23 6.55 0.08
CA PHE A 61 -9.50 5.99 -1.05
C PHE A 61 -9.80 4.49 -1.20
N HIS A 62 -9.53 3.98 -2.40
CA HIS A 62 -9.54 2.57 -2.73
C HIS A 62 -8.22 2.18 -3.40
N LEU A 63 -7.63 1.06 -2.98
CA LEU A 63 -6.40 0.49 -3.55
C LEU A 63 -6.63 -1.01 -3.79
N VAL A 64 -6.17 -1.54 -4.91
CA VAL A 64 -6.06 -2.98 -5.17
C VAL A 64 -4.57 -3.30 -5.20
N VAL A 65 -4.08 -3.95 -4.15
CA VAL A 65 -2.65 -4.15 -3.87
C VAL A 65 -2.34 -5.64 -3.81
N GLU A 66 -1.40 -6.09 -4.62
CA GLU A 66 -0.75 -7.39 -4.52
C GLU A 66 0.50 -7.25 -3.65
N THR A 67 0.64 -8.13 -2.65
CA THR A 67 1.79 -8.15 -1.76
C THR A 67 2.60 -9.42 -2.03
N PRO A 68 3.70 -9.35 -2.81
CA PRO A 68 4.58 -10.48 -3.03
C PRO A 68 5.07 -11.13 -1.74
N GLN A 69 5.13 -10.36 -0.66
CA GLN A 69 5.40 -10.83 0.70
C GLN A 69 4.25 -10.50 1.65
N ALA A 70 4.08 -11.26 2.74
CA ALA A 70 2.98 -11.14 3.71
C ALA A 70 3.08 -9.90 4.63
N ASN A 71 3.25 -8.71 4.06
CA ASN A 71 3.67 -7.49 4.77
C ASN A 71 2.69 -6.29 4.64
N LEU A 72 1.43 -6.53 4.25
CA LEU A 72 0.38 -5.51 4.14
C LEU A 72 0.27 -4.63 5.39
N VAL A 73 0.26 -5.25 6.57
CA VAL A 73 0.09 -4.56 7.86
C VAL A 73 1.24 -3.60 8.13
N ALA A 74 2.48 -4.05 7.93
CA ALA A 74 3.67 -3.24 8.15
C ALA A 74 3.71 -2.06 7.17
N GLY A 75 3.48 -2.32 5.87
CA GLY A 75 3.46 -1.26 4.86
C GLY A 75 2.32 -0.26 5.07
N MET A 76 1.12 -0.70 5.41
CA MET A 76 -0.03 0.20 5.63
C MET A 76 0.15 1.03 6.90
N LYS A 77 0.79 0.48 7.95
CA LYS A 77 1.16 1.23 9.15
C LYS A 77 2.12 2.36 8.78
N TRP A 78 3.19 2.04 8.05
CA TRP A 78 4.15 3.04 7.59
C TRP A 78 3.49 4.11 6.70
N PHE A 79 2.70 3.67 5.72
CA PHE A 79 2.05 4.52 4.73
C PHE A 79 1.08 5.53 5.37
N LEU A 80 0.09 5.03 6.11
CA LEU A 80 -0.95 5.88 6.70
C LEU A 80 -0.39 6.81 7.77
N SER A 81 0.56 6.35 8.58
CA SER A 81 1.21 7.22 9.57
C SER A 81 2.02 8.34 8.90
N THR A 82 2.75 8.01 7.83
CA THR A 82 3.55 8.99 7.09
C THR A 82 2.68 10.02 6.38
N TYR A 83 1.64 9.57 5.65
CA TYR A 83 0.70 10.46 4.99
C TYR A 83 -0.03 11.37 5.99
N THR A 84 -0.57 10.81 7.08
CA THR A 84 -1.24 11.57 8.15
C THR A 84 -0.32 12.64 8.73
N SER A 85 0.94 12.30 9.02
CA SER A 85 1.91 13.27 9.53
C SER A 85 2.21 14.41 8.54
N ARG A 86 2.30 14.09 7.24
CA ARG A 86 2.52 15.08 6.16
C ARG A 86 1.30 16.00 6.02
N PHE A 87 0.10 15.45 6.01
CA PHE A 87 -1.17 16.18 5.91
C PHE A 87 -1.39 17.13 7.09
N ILE A 88 -1.30 16.60 8.32
CA ILE A 88 -1.49 17.38 9.56
C ILE A 88 -0.50 18.54 9.63
N ARG A 89 0.77 18.31 9.28
CA ARG A 89 1.79 19.36 9.27
C ARG A 89 1.49 20.45 8.25
N ARG A 90 1.11 20.10 7.02
CA ARG A 90 0.78 21.09 5.99
C ARG A 90 -0.40 21.95 6.41
N HIS A 91 -1.43 21.32 6.95
CA HIS A 91 -2.70 21.99 7.27
C HIS A 91 -2.76 22.55 8.69
N LYS A 92 -1.68 22.45 9.46
CA LYS A 92 -1.57 22.90 10.86
C LYS A 92 -2.71 22.37 11.74
N LEU A 93 -3.10 21.12 11.51
CA LEU A 93 -4.16 20.44 12.26
C LEU A 93 -3.61 19.66 13.46
N PHE A 94 -4.51 19.06 14.22
CA PHE A 94 -4.21 18.09 15.27
C PHE A 94 -5.25 16.97 15.26
N GLY A 95 -4.94 15.83 15.87
CA GLY A 95 -5.87 14.69 15.97
C GLY A 95 -5.76 13.67 14.83
N HIS A 96 -6.85 12.93 14.61
CA HIS A 96 -6.89 11.81 13.68
C HIS A 96 -7.37 12.26 12.30
N LEU A 97 -6.67 11.86 11.24
CA LEU A 97 -7.13 12.08 9.86
C LEU A 97 -8.15 11.04 9.43
N PHE A 98 -8.00 9.78 9.85
CA PHE A 98 -8.86 8.66 9.43
C PHE A 98 -9.75 8.18 10.58
N SER A 99 -10.94 7.65 10.27
CA SER A 99 -11.91 7.14 11.28
C SER A 99 -11.44 5.88 12.03
N GLY A 100 -10.23 5.38 11.74
CA GLY A 100 -9.65 4.21 12.38
C GLY A 100 -8.82 3.37 11.43
N ARG A 101 -8.88 2.05 11.65
CA ARG A 101 -8.15 1.06 10.84
C ARG A 101 -8.74 0.97 9.43
N TYR A 102 -7.86 0.94 8.43
CA TYR A 102 -8.25 0.57 7.07
C TYR A 102 -8.96 -0.80 7.05
N LYS A 103 -9.91 -0.93 6.12
CA LYS A 103 -10.50 -2.21 5.73
C LYS A 103 -9.62 -2.85 4.66
N ALA A 104 -9.46 -4.17 4.72
CA ALA A 104 -8.77 -4.96 3.70
C ALA A 104 -9.61 -6.21 3.42
N LEU A 105 -10.10 -6.30 2.19
CA LEU A 105 -10.82 -7.45 1.64
C LEU A 105 -9.80 -8.27 0.85
N ILE A 106 -9.66 -9.57 1.12
CA ILE A 106 -8.79 -10.44 0.31
C ILE A 106 -9.49 -10.73 -1.02
N VAL A 107 -8.73 -10.69 -2.11
CA VAL A 107 -9.24 -10.93 -3.46
C VAL A 107 -8.52 -12.16 -4.03
N ASP A 108 -9.29 -13.06 -4.60
CA ASP A 108 -8.76 -14.20 -5.33
C ASP A 108 -8.09 -13.74 -6.63
N GLY A 109 -6.82 -14.11 -6.78
CA GLY A 109 -6.02 -13.81 -7.96
C GLY A 109 -5.63 -15.04 -8.77
N SER A 110 -6.19 -16.22 -8.46
CA SER A 110 -5.86 -17.50 -9.08
C SER A 110 -6.58 -17.76 -10.42
N GLY A 111 -7.51 -16.87 -10.80
CA GLY A 111 -8.24 -16.89 -12.07
C GLY A 111 -9.69 -17.27 -11.83
N ASP A 112 -10.58 -16.28 -11.96
CA ASP A 112 -12.06 -16.39 -11.93
C ASP A 112 -12.70 -14.99 -12.10
N GLY A 113 -12.02 -14.04 -12.77
CA GLY A 113 -12.50 -12.68 -12.97
C GLY A 113 -12.60 -11.79 -11.72
N TYR A 114 -12.37 -12.31 -10.51
CA TYR A 114 -12.48 -11.56 -9.26
C TYR A 114 -11.55 -10.33 -9.19
N LEU A 115 -10.32 -10.46 -9.70
CA LEU A 115 -9.38 -9.34 -9.81
C LEU A 115 -9.96 -8.25 -10.72
N ARG A 116 -10.49 -8.62 -11.88
CA ARG A 116 -11.16 -7.69 -12.79
C ARG A 116 -12.35 -7.03 -12.10
N THR A 117 -13.23 -7.80 -11.48
CA THR A 117 -14.41 -7.28 -10.76
C THR A 117 -14.02 -6.20 -9.76
N VAL A 118 -12.98 -6.42 -8.95
CA VAL A 118 -12.57 -5.40 -7.97
C VAL A 118 -11.86 -4.21 -8.60
N CYS A 119 -11.12 -4.40 -9.69
CA CYS A 119 -10.49 -3.31 -10.43
C CYS A 119 -11.54 -2.42 -11.12
N ASP A 120 -12.54 -3.02 -11.79
CA ASP A 120 -13.69 -2.34 -12.38
C ASP A 120 -14.42 -1.54 -11.32
N TYR A 121 -14.67 -2.15 -10.15
CA TYR A 121 -15.20 -1.42 -9.00
C TYR A 121 -14.32 -0.22 -8.66
N VAL A 122 -13.01 -0.38 -8.49
CA VAL A 122 -12.16 0.76 -8.11
C VAL A 122 -12.15 1.87 -9.16
N HIS A 123 -12.00 1.55 -10.45
CA HIS A 123 -11.96 2.56 -11.53
C HIS A 123 -13.31 3.28 -11.72
N LEU A 124 -14.44 2.60 -11.53
CA LEU A 124 -15.77 3.18 -11.72
C LEU A 124 -16.32 3.92 -10.48
N ASN A 125 -15.55 4.04 -9.39
CA ASN A 125 -15.97 4.81 -8.21
C ASN A 125 -16.35 6.27 -8.50
N PRO A 126 -15.61 7.02 -9.33
CA PRO A 126 -15.95 8.41 -9.65
C PRO A 126 -17.32 8.54 -10.32
N VAL A 127 -17.66 7.61 -11.22
CA VAL A 127 -18.96 7.57 -11.90
C VAL A 127 -20.08 7.34 -10.89
N ARG A 128 -19.94 6.32 -10.03
CA ARG A 128 -20.94 6.05 -8.99
C ARG A 128 -21.10 7.16 -7.97
N ALA A 129 -20.04 7.96 -7.77
CA ALA A 129 -20.07 9.13 -6.92
C ALA A 129 -20.56 10.41 -7.64
N LYS A 130 -20.94 10.31 -8.92
CA LYS A 130 -21.38 11.41 -9.78
C LYS A 130 -20.34 12.55 -9.87
N LEU A 131 -19.06 12.18 -9.92
CA LEU A 131 -17.93 13.12 -10.09
C LEU A 131 -17.59 13.40 -11.55
N LEU A 132 -18.26 12.71 -12.47
CA LEU A 132 -18.19 12.91 -13.92
C LEU A 132 -19.61 13.12 -14.42
N THR A 133 -19.80 14.02 -15.38
CA THR A 133 -21.07 14.11 -16.12
C THR A 133 -21.20 12.93 -17.10
N ASP A 134 -22.39 12.76 -17.68
CA ASP A 134 -22.65 11.68 -18.63
C ASP A 134 -21.84 11.87 -19.93
N GLU A 135 -21.50 13.11 -20.29
CA GLU A 135 -20.69 13.44 -21.47
C GLU A 135 -19.18 13.28 -21.21
N GLN A 136 -18.73 13.30 -19.95
CA GLN A 136 -17.31 13.17 -19.64
C GLN A 136 -16.86 11.71 -19.71
N PRO A 137 -15.76 11.41 -20.44
CA PRO A 137 -15.17 10.07 -20.43
C PRO A 137 -14.57 9.75 -19.07
N LEU A 138 -14.44 8.45 -18.76
CA LEU A 138 -13.86 8.00 -17.49
C LEU A 138 -12.41 8.50 -17.28
N SER A 139 -11.71 8.78 -18.38
CA SER A 139 -10.34 9.29 -18.39
C SER A 139 -10.18 10.69 -17.79
N ASP A 140 -11.26 11.46 -17.71
CA ASP A 140 -11.21 12.83 -17.16
C ASP A 140 -11.01 12.84 -15.64
N TYR A 141 -11.31 11.72 -14.96
CA TYR A 141 -11.03 11.60 -13.53
C TYR A 141 -9.55 11.26 -13.27
N ALA A 142 -8.72 12.31 -13.16
CA ALA A 142 -7.29 12.21 -12.95
C ALA A 142 -6.86 11.43 -11.70
N TRP A 143 -7.72 11.36 -10.68
CA TRP A 143 -7.38 10.81 -9.36
C TRP A 143 -7.70 9.32 -9.22
N SER A 144 -7.65 8.59 -10.32
CA SER A 144 -7.67 7.13 -10.36
C SER A 144 -6.47 6.60 -11.16
N SER A 145 -6.24 5.29 -11.12
CA SER A 145 -5.26 4.65 -12.00
C SER A 145 -5.74 4.51 -13.44
N TYR A 146 -7.03 4.71 -13.74
CA TYR A 146 -7.57 4.46 -15.07
C TYR A 146 -6.87 5.27 -16.17
N PRO A 147 -6.62 6.60 -16.02
CA PRO A 147 -5.84 7.35 -17.00
C PRO A 147 -4.43 6.80 -17.21
N ALA A 148 -3.78 6.26 -16.18
CA ALA A 148 -2.45 5.67 -16.29
C ALA A 148 -2.45 4.38 -17.15
N TYR A 149 -3.54 3.60 -17.15
CA TYR A 149 -3.67 2.44 -18.05
C TYR A 149 -3.62 2.86 -19.53
N LEU A 150 -4.08 4.07 -19.86
CA LEU A 150 -4.12 4.57 -21.24
C LEU A 150 -2.76 5.09 -21.71
N GLN A 151 -1.85 5.40 -20.79
CA GLN A 151 -0.52 5.88 -21.09
C GLN A 151 0.42 4.75 -21.54
N ALA A 152 1.52 5.11 -22.19
CA ALA A 152 2.58 4.15 -22.51
C ALA A 152 3.27 3.66 -21.21
N PRO A 153 3.80 2.42 -21.19
CA PRO A 153 4.45 1.86 -19.99
C PRO A 153 5.49 2.77 -19.34
N SER A 154 6.30 3.47 -20.14
CA SER A 154 7.36 4.37 -19.65
C SER A 154 6.86 5.59 -18.89
N LYS A 155 5.58 5.94 -19.00
CA LYS A 155 4.97 7.09 -18.29
C LYS A 155 4.26 6.68 -17.00
N ARG A 156 4.13 5.38 -16.73
CA ARG A 156 3.42 4.88 -15.56
C ARG A 156 4.34 4.80 -14.35
N PRO A 157 3.79 4.94 -13.12
CA PRO A 157 4.54 4.60 -11.92
C PRO A 157 4.99 3.13 -11.96
N ALA A 158 6.25 2.86 -11.61
CA ALA A 158 6.82 1.51 -11.67
C ALA A 158 6.10 0.47 -10.78
N TRP A 159 5.38 0.93 -9.75
CA TRP A 159 4.58 0.10 -8.86
C TRP A 159 3.19 -0.26 -9.41
N LEU A 160 2.75 0.39 -10.50
CA LEU A 160 1.46 0.10 -11.15
C LEU A 160 1.62 -1.07 -12.12
N ARG A 161 1.04 -2.22 -11.79
CA ARG A 161 1.09 -3.46 -12.56
C ARG A 161 -0.20 -3.67 -13.35
N VAL A 162 -0.16 -3.32 -14.63
CA VAL A 162 -1.32 -3.34 -15.54
C VAL A 162 -1.52 -4.67 -16.26
N ASP A 163 -0.46 -5.46 -16.47
CA ASP A 163 -0.46 -6.69 -17.27
C ASP A 163 -1.50 -7.70 -16.76
N ARG A 164 -1.66 -7.82 -15.45
CA ARG A 164 -2.63 -8.73 -14.82
C ARG A 164 -4.07 -8.40 -15.21
N LEU A 165 -4.47 -7.13 -15.07
CA LEU A 165 -5.84 -6.71 -15.40
C LEU A 165 -6.09 -6.76 -16.91
N LEU A 166 -5.10 -6.37 -17.73
CA LEU A 166 -5.18 -6.53 -19.19
C LEU A 166 -5.34 -8.02 -19.57
N GLY A 167 -4.62 -8.91 -18.92
CA GLY A 167 -4.73 -10.36 -19.09
C GLY A 167 -6.12 -10.91 -18.77
N GLU A 168 -6.73 -10.48 -17.66
CA GLU A 168 -8.13 -10.82 -17.28
C GLU A 168 -9.17 -10.36 -18.31
N LEU A 169 -8.80 -9.41 -19.18
CA LEU A 169 -9.61 -8.91 -20.30
C LEU A 169 -9.25 -9.57 -21.65
N GLY A 170 -8.35 -10.56 -21.65
CA GLY A 170 -7.86 -11.17 -22.90
C GLY A 170 -7.06 -10.20 -23.77
N ILE A 171 -6.42 -9.21 -23.16
CA ILE A 171 -5.54 -8.23 -23.83
C ILE A 171 -4.09 -8.67 -23.59
N GLY A 172 -3.55 -9.45 -24.53
CA GLY A 172 -2.21 -10.04 -24.42
C GLY A 172 -1.04 -9.08 -24.68
N ARG A 173 -1.30 -7.86 -25.16
CA ARG A 173 -0.26 -6.85 -25.44
C ARG A 173 -0.69 -5.47 -24.96
N ASP A 174 0.22 -4.81 -24.24
CA ASP A 174 0.07 -3.43 -23.77
C ASP A 174 0.61 -2.43 -24.81
N ASP A 175 0.03 -2.50 -26.01
CA ASP A 175 0.29 -1.56 -27.10
C ASP A 175 -0.87 -0.55 -27.24
N ALA A 176 -0.83 0.29 -28.27
CA ALA A 176 -1.91 1.26 -28.49
C ALA A 176 -3.26 0.58 -28.77
N GLY A 177 -3.27 -0.60 -29.41
CA GLY A 177 -4.48 -1.36 -29.69
C GLY A 177 -5.06 -2.02 -28.45
N GLY A 178 -4.21 -2.64 -27.62
CA GLY A 178 -4.61 -3.22 -26.33
C GLY A 178 -5.20 -2.16 -25.39
N ARG A 179 -4.61 -0.97 -25.34
CA ARG A 179 -5.13 0.14 -24.54
C ARG A 179 -6.48 0.66 -25.05
N ARG A 180 -6.71 0.71 -26.37
CA ARG A 180 -8.04 1.04 -26.92
C ARG A 180 -9.10 0.01 -26.53
N ARG A 181 -8.78 -1.29 -26.65
CA ARG A 181 -9.67 -2.38 -26.19
C ARG A 181 -9.99 -2.28 -24.69
N PHE A 182 -9.01 -1.90 -23.88
CA PHE A 182 -9.22 -1.66 -22.45
C PHE A 182 -10.20 -0.49 -22.21
N THR A 183 -10.03 0.62 -22.92
CA THR A 183 -10.94 1.77 -22.88
C THR A 183 -12.38 1.36 -23.25
N GLU A 184 -12.55 0.69 -24.38
CA GLU A 184 -13.86 0.21 -24.86
C GLU A 184 -14.52 -0.69 -23.82
N ALA A 185 -13.80 -1.67 -23.27
CA ALA A 185 -14.32 -2.58 -22.26
C ALA A 185 -14.75 -1.85 -20.97
N MET A 186 -13.99 -0.83 -20.55
CA MET A 186 -14.31 -0.06 -19.34
C MET A 186 -15.50 0.88 -19.52
N GLU A 187 -15.65 1.52 -20.68
CA GLU A 187 -16.83 2.36 -20.97
C GLU A 187 -18.09 1.48 -21.20
N GLU A 188 -17.95 0.32 -21.84
CA GLU A 188 -19.06 -0.65 -21.95
C GLU A 188 -19.46 -1.19 -20.56
N ARG A 189 -18.48 -1.39 -19.67
CA ARG A 189 -18.75 -1.79 -18.29
C ARG A 189 -19.43 -0.69 -17.49
N ARG A 190 -19.01 0.58 -17.67
CA ARG A 190 -19.66 1.77 -17.08
C ARG A 190 -21.15 1.81 -17.41
N GLY A 191 -21.53 1.53 -18.66
CA GLY A 191 -22.93 1.51 -19.11
C GLY A 191 -23.80 0.39 -18.50
N ARG A 192 -23.17 -0.60 -17.86
CA ARG A 192 -23.84 -1.77 -17.24
C ARG A 192 -23.67 -1.81 -15.72
N ASP A 193 -23.28 -0.71 -15.08
CA ASP A 193 -23.10 -0.65 -13.62
C ASP A 193 -24.47 -0.62 -12.91
N GLU A 194 -24.83 -1.71 -12.22
CA GLU A 194 -26.14 -1.86 -11.59
C GLU A 194 -26.14 -1.59 -10.05
N PRO A 195 -27.20 -0.97 -9.51
CA PRO A 195 -27.34 -0.77 -8.07
C PRO A 195 -27.37 -2.09 -7.28
N GLY A 196 -26.27 -2.41 -6.60
CA GLY A 196 -26.20 -3.52 -5.63
C GLY A 196 -25.23 -4.64 -5.98
N GLU A 197 -24.71 -4.65 -7.21
CA GLU A 197 -23.69 -5.60 -7.69
C GLU A 197 -22.48 -5.65 -6.74
N TRP A 198 -22.08 -4.48 -6.23
CA TRP A 198 -20.87 -4.31 -5.43
C TRP A 198 -21.04 -4.59 -3.92
N LYS A 199 -22.15 -5.18 -3.48
CA LYS A 199 -22.41 -5.43 -2.06
C LYS A 199 -21.29 -6.26 -1.40
N VAL A 200 -20.79 -7.29 -2.09
CA VAL A 200 -19.70 -8.15 -1.60
C VAL A 200 -18.40 -7.36 -1.48
N VAL A 201 -18.02 -6.61 -2.50
CA VAL A 201 -16.80 -5.76 -2.46
C VAL A 201 -16.88 -4.73 -1.32
N ARG A 202 -18.05 -4.11 -1.12
CA ARG A 202 -18.26 -3.10 -0.07
C ARG A 202 -18.31 -3.67 1.35
N ARG A 203 -18.95 -4.82 1.57
CA ARG A 203 -19.29 -5.33 2.91
C ARG A 203 -18.58 -6.63 3.28
N GLY A 204 -18.08 -7.38 2.31
CA GLY A 204 -17.39 -8.65 2.51
C GLY A 204 -16.05 -8.53 3.22
N TRP A 205 -15.49 -9.69 3.54
CA TRP A 205 -14.15 -9.88 4.10
C TRP A 205 -13.19 -10.61 3.14
N PHE A 206 -13.73 -11.26 2.11
CA PHE A 206 -13.02 -11.78 0.94
C PHE A 206 -13.91 -11.68 -0.31
N LEU A 207 -13.29 -11.79 -1.49
CA LEU A 207 -13.92 -11.91 -2.81
C LEU A 207 -13.20 -13.04 -3.55
N GLY A 208 -13.86 -14.17 -3.72
CA GLY A 208 -13.25 -15.36 -4.32
C GLY A 208 -14.16 -16.58 -4.30
N GLY A 209 -13.66 -17.67 -4.87
CA GLY A 209 -14.34 -18.97 -4.92
C GLY A 209 -14.35 -19.72 -3.59
N ALA A 210 -14.93 -20.92 -3.60
CA ALA A 210 -15.03 -21.78 -2.41
C ALA A 210 -13.65 -22.22 -1.88
N ALA A 211 -12.70 -22.51 -2.78
CA ALA A 211 -11.35 -22.93 -2.42
C ALA A 211 -10.60 -21.87 -1.62
N LEU A 212 -10.61 -20.60 -2.07
CA LEU A 212 -10.01 -19.51 -1.30
C LEU A 212 -10.71 -19.33 0.05
N LYS A 213 -12.04 -19.44 0.09
CA LYS A 213 -12.79 -19.33 1.35
C LYS A 213 -12.33 -20.36 2.38
N GLU A 214 -12.16 -21.61 1.97
CA GLU A 214 -11.69 -22.70 2.82
C GLU A 214 -10.28 -22.44 3.35
N GLN A 215 -9.34 -22.09 2.46
CA GLN A 215 -7.96 -21.72 2.83
C GLN A 215 -7.92 -20.57 3.83
N LEU A 216 -8.74 -19.53 3.63
CA LEU A 216 -8.78 -18.39 4.54
C LEU A 216 -9.37 -18.76 5.92
N LEU A 217 -10.38 -19.62 5.96
CA LEU A 217 -10.97 -20.09 7.21
C LEU A 217 -9.97 -20.96 8.00
N GLU A 218 -9.22 -21.82 7.33
CA GLU A 218 -8.16 -22.63 7.95
C GLU A 218 -7.06 -21.76 8.56
N GLN A 219 -6.55 -20.77 7.81
CA GLN A 219 -5.56 -19.82 8.32
C GLN A 219 -6.08 -19.01 9.51
N MET A 220 -7.36 -18.62 9.49
CA MET A 220 -7.99 -17.93 10.60
C MET A 220 -8.14 -18.83 11.83
N ALA A 221 -8.47 -20.11 11.67
CA ALA A 221 -8.55 -21.08 12.75
C ALA A 221 -7.17 -21.35 13.38
N GLY A 222 -6.13 -21.55 12.55
CA GLY A 222 -4.75 -21.76 13.01
C GLY A 222 -4.19 -20.56 13.77
N THR A 223 -4.51 -19.34 13.34
CA THR A 223 -4.02 -18.11 14.01
C THR A 223 -4.70 -17.84 15.36
N VAL A 224 -5.90 -18.39 15.61
CA VAL A 224 -6.59 -18.26 16.91
C VAL A 224 -5.95 -19.16 17.98
N SER A 225 -5.25 -20.23 17.56
CA SER A 225 -4.57 -21.16 18.47
C SER A 225 -3.19 -20.70 18.95
N GLN A 226 -2.59 -19.68 18.33
CA GLN A 226 -1.25 -19.22 18.68
C GLN A 226 -1.24 -17.71 18.96
N HIS A 227 -1.04 -17.35 20.23
CA HIS A 227 -0.82 -15.97 20.69
C HIS A 227 0.55 -15.38 20.23
N HIS A 228 0.91 -15.51 18.95
CA HIS A 228 2.17 -15.02 18.36
C HIS A 228 1.95 -14.16 17.11
N GLY A 229 0.85 -13.39 17.06
CA GLY A 229 0.49 -12.56 15.89
C GLY A 229 1.46 -11.42 15.53
N GLY A 230 2.58 -11.28 16.24
CA GLY A 230 3.62 -10.29 16.02
C GLY A 230 4.92 -10.82 15.40
N GLU A 231 5.32 -12.06 15.67
CA GLU A 231 6.74 -12.48 15.48
C GLU A 231 7.06 -12.92 14.03
N GLU A 232 6.27 -13.79 13.41
CA GLU A 232 6.52 -14.26 12.03
C GLU A 232 6.39 -13.15 10.96
N LYS A 233 5.77 -12.00 11.29
CA LYS A 233 5.35 -10.98 10.30
C LYS A 233 6.28 -9.77 10.23
N VAL A 234 7.13 -9.58 11.24
CA VAL A 234 8.24 -8.61 11.22
C VAL A 234 9.40 -9.17 10.40
N GLU A 235 9.43 -10.49 10.21
CA GLU A 235 10.49 -11.26 9.57
C GLU A 235 10.84 -10.78 8.15
N THR A 236 9.89 -10.40 7.28
CA THR A 236 10.23 -9.97 5.90
C THR A 236 10.79 -8.54 5.81
N ALA A 237 10.28 -7.62 6.65
CA ALA A 237 10.88 -6.29 6.78
C ALA A 237 12.26 -6.38 7.46
N GLU A 238 12.41 -7.28 8.43
CA GLU A 238 13.67 -7.62 9.08
C GLU A 238 14.65 -8.33 8.17
N GLN A 239 14.21 -9.18 7.25
CA GLN A 239 15.05 -9.83 6.25
C GLN A 239 15.59 -8.80 5.26
N LYS A 240 14.76 -7.87 4.76
CA LYS A 240 15.24 -6.77 3.92
C LYS A 240 16.20 -5.87 4.69
N ALA A 241 15.87 -5.52 5.93
CA ALA A 241 16.74 -4.74 6.79
C ALA A 241 18.04 -5.45 7.15
N GLY A 242 17.99 -6.77 7.36
CA GLY A 242 19.13 -7.62 7.66
C GLY A 242 20.05 -7.77 6.47
N ARG A 243 19.51 -7.98 5.26
CA ARG A 243 20.31 -7.94 4.02
C ARG A 243 20.97 -6.57 3.83
N ASN A 244 20.23 -5.48 4.05
CA ASN A 244 20.79 -4.13 3.96
C ASN A 244 21.90 -3.90 4.99
N LEU A 245 21.67 -4.30 6.25
CA LEU A 245 22.65 -4.19 7.33
C LEU A 245 23.89 -5.04 7.04
N ALA A 246 23.72 -6.30 6.64
CA ALA A 246 24.83 -7.20 6.33
C ALA A 246 25.64 -6.74 5.10
N ALA A 247 24.99 -6.15 4.09
CA ALA A 247 25.69 -5.52 2.99
C ALA A 247 26.54 -4.34 3.46
N GLU A 248 25.97 -3.48 4.31
CA GLU A 248 26.65 -2.29 4.83
C GLU A 248 27.79 -2.62 5.80
N LEU A 249 27.61 -3.61 6.67
CA LEU A 249 28.65 -4.11 7.56
C LEU A 249 29.81 -4.69 6.75
N ARG A 250 29.54 -5.48 5.71
CA ARG A 250 30.58 -6.01 4.81
C ARG A 250 31.32 -4.91 4.06
N GLU A 251 30.61 -3.95 3.49
CA GLU A 251 31.20 -2.83 2.76
C GLU A 251 32.14 -1.99 3.63
N ARG A 252 31.83 -1.89 4.93
CA ARG A 252 32.62 -1.12 5.90
C ARG A 252 33.62 -1.95 6.70
N GLY A 253 33.69 -3.26 6.46
CA GLY A 253 34.54 -4.19 7.22
C GLY A 253 34.17 -4.33 8.70
N TRP A 254 32.90 -4.10 9.06
CA TRP A 254 32.43 -4.16 10.44
C TRP A 254 31.81 -5.53 10.77
N THR A 255 32.07 -5.99 11.97
CA THR A 255 31.39 -7.11 12.61
C THR A 255 30.19 -6.63 13.43
N GLU A 256 29.26 -7.54 13.74
CA GLU A 256 28.15 -7.21 14.65
C GLU A 256 28.65 -6.83 16.05
N VAL A 257 29.74 -7.45 16.52
CA VAL A 257 30.37 -7.13 17.82
C VAL A 257 30.86 -5.69 17.86
N GLU A 258 31.51 -5.22 16.80
CA GLU A 258 31.95 -3.82 16.69
C GLU A 258 30.77 -2.86 16.64
N LEU A 259 29.66 -3.25 15.99
CA LEU A 259 28.43 -2.46 16.01
C LEU A 259 27.91 -2.26 17.44
N GLU A 260 27.96 -3.28 18.29
CA GLU A 260 27.47 -3.16 19.68
C GLU A 260 28.34 -2.24 20.53
N GLN A 261 29.67 -2.31 20.38
CA GLN A 261 30.63 -1.54 21.18
C GLN A 261 30.65 -0.03 20.83
N ARG A 262 30.20 0.34 19.63
CA ARG A 262 30.18 1.73 19.17
C ARG A 262 29.14 2.57 19.90
N ARG A 263 29.43 3.86 20.08
CA ARG A 263 28.52 4.83 20.69
C ARG A 263 27.15 4.80 20.03
N LYS A 264 26.09 5.00 20.82
CA LYS A 264 24.69 5.00 20.33
C LYS A 264 24.42 6.01 19.22
N THR A 265 25.19 7.10 19.18
CA THR A 265 25.09 8.19 18.19
C THR A 265 26.26 8.18 17.19
N ASP A 266 26.96 7.05 17.06
CA ASP A 266 28.05 6.91 16.08
C ASP A 266 27.59 7.28 14.67
N ALA A 267 28.39 8.08 13.96
CA ALA A 267 28.02 8.63 12.66
C ALA A 267 27.66 7.54 11.64
N THR A 268 28.33 6.39 11.70
CA THR A 268 28.03 5.25 10.83
C THR A 268 26.67 4.68 11.19
N LYS A 269 26.37 4.40 12.46
CA LYS A 269 25.04 3.94 12.89
C LYS A 269 23.93 4.88 12.42
N VAL A 270 24.18 6.19 12.48
CA VAL A 270 23.22 7.19 11.97
C VAL A 270 23.02 7.06 10.46
N GLU A 271 24.08 6.83 9.69
CA GLU A 271 23.97 6.62 8.24
C GLU A 271 23.23 5.32 7.90
N ILE A 272 23.53 4.21 8.58
CA ILE A 272 22.78 2.96 8.43
C ILE A 272 21.30 3.19 8.79
N ALA A 273 21.02 3.92 9.86
CA ALA A 273 19.66 4.26 10.25
C ALA A 273 18.93 5.09 9.17
N ARG A 274 19.61 6.06 8.53
CA ARG A 274 19.05 6.83 7.40
C ARG A 274 18.69 5.92 6.24
N ARG A 275 19.61 5.02 5.86
CA ARG A 275 19.41 4.04 4.79
C ARG A 275 18.22 3.12 5.08
N LEU A 276 18.18 2.51 6.27
CA LEU A 276 17.07 1.64 6.69
C LEU A 276 15.74 2.39 6.69
N ARG A 277 15.71 3.66 7.13
CA ARG A 277 14.52 4.51 7.05
C ARG A 277 14.09 4.84 5.62
N ARG A 278 15.02 4.94 4.69
CA ARG A 278 14.77 5.22 3.27
C ARG A 278 14.32 3.97 2.51
N GLU A 279 14.79 2.78 2.87
CA GLU A 279 14.61 1.58 2.04
C GLU A 279 13.61 0.56 2.61
N THR A 280 13.24 0.68 3.89
CA THR A 280 12.34 -0.27 4.57
C THR A 280 11.14 0.43 5.23
N VAL A 281 10.20 -0.39 5.70
CA VAL A 281 9.03 0.03 6.51
C VAL A 281 9.31 -0.03 8.02
N MET A 282 10.56 -0.25 8.44
CA MET A 282 10.91 -0.40 9.85
C MET A 282 10.52 0.82 10.68
N THR A 283 10.13 0.53 11.93
CA THR A 283 9.88 1.55 12.93
C THR A 283 11.19 2.08 13.51
N LEU A 284 11.15 3.27 14.12
CA LEU A 284 12.32 3.81 14.82
C LEU A 284 12.74 2.94 16.00
N ASP A 285 11.79 2.28 16.65
CA ASP A 285 12.06 1.34 17.74
C ASP A 285 12.86 0.13 17.23
N SER A 286 12.39 -0.50 16.14
CA SER A 286 13.10 -1.62 15.51
C SER A 286 14.51 -1.24 15.02
N ILE A 287 14.68 -0.02 14.51
CA ILE A 287 16.01 0.48 14.09
C ILE A 287 16.90 0.73 15.32
N ALA A 288 16.35 1.31 16.39
CA ALA A 288 17.10 1.58 17.61
C ALA A 288 17.63 0.29 18.24
N GLU A 289 16.78 -0.73 18.29
CA GLU A 289 17.13 -2.06 18.77
C GLU A 289 18.22 -2.69 17.90
N ARG A 290 17.99 -2.73 16.58
CA ARG A 290 18.89 -3.42 15.64
C ARG A 290 20.28 -2.78 15.52
N LEU A 291 20.36 -1.46 15.62
CA LEU A 291 21.63 -0.73 15.55
C LEU A 291 22.22 -0.42 16.93
N ARG A 292 21.62 -0.93 18.01
CA ARG A 292 22.00 -0.64 19.40
C ARG A 292 22.14 0.86 19.66
N MET A 293 21.18 1.65 19.19
CA MET A 293 21.16 3.12 19.32
C MET A 293 20.37 3.59 20.56
N GLY A 294 19.98 2.69 21.45
CA GLY A 294 19.17 3.00 22.63
C GLY A 294 17.68 2.96 22.30
N CYS A 295 17.01 4.10 22.22
CA CYS A 295 15.56 4.16 21.99
C CYS A 295 15.21 4.98 20.74
N ARG A 296 13.94 4.92 20.31
CA ARG A 296 13.42 5.69 19.15
C ARG A 296 13.75 7.17 19.17
N HIS A 297 13.83 7.80 20.35
CA HIS A 297 14.09 9.24 20.48
C HIS A 297 15.53 9.57 20.07
N THR A 298 16.50 8.73 20.44
CA THR A 298 17.90 8.87 20.04
C THR A 298 18.02 8.81 18.51
N VAL A 299 17.40 7.81 17.89
CA VAL A 299 17.39 7.68 16.42
C VAL A 299 16.72 8.89 15.77
N ALA A 300 15.55 9.30 16.27
CA ALA A 300 14.81 10.45 15.74
C ALA A 300 15.66 11.74 15.77
N ASN A 301 16.39 11.99 16.86
CA ASN A 301 17.22 13.17 17.03
C ASN A 301 18.43 13.14 16.08
N CYS A 302 19.10 11.99 15.96
CA CYS A 302 20.23 11.83 15.03
C CYS A 302 19.82 12.04 13.57
N LEU A 303 18.62 11.58 13.20
CA LEU A 303 18.07 11.75 11.85
C LEU A 303 17.64 13.20 11.54
N LYS A 304 17.34 14.01 12.56
CA LYS A 304 17.02 15.43 12.40
C LYS A 304 18.28 16.29 12.25
N GLY A 305 19.33 16.00 13.02
CA GLY A 305 20.56 16.80 13.08
C GLY A 305 21.37 16.84 11.77
N GLY A 306 21.18 15.88 10.86
CA GLY A 306 21.88 15.83 9.57
C GLY A 306 21.27 16.65 8.43
N ARG A 307 20.14 17.33 8.63
CA ARG A 307 19.50 18.13 7.56
C ARG A 307 20.03 19.56 7.42
N ASN A 308 20.93 20.00 8.30
CA ASN A 308 21.51 21.36 8.29
C ASN A 308 22.94 21.39 7.71
N GLN A 309 23.36 20.37 6.94
CA GLN A 309 24.70 20.30 6.32
C GLN A 309 24.68 20.01 4.81
N GLN A 310 23.57 20.32 4.12
CA GLN A 310 23.51 20.39 2.65
C GLN A 310 22.92 21.73 2.24
#